data_AF-A0A2G9PVN7-F1
#
_entry.id   AF-A0A2G9PVN7-F1
#
_cell.length_a   1.000
_cell.length_b   1.000
_cell.length_c   1.000
_cell.angle_alpha   90.00
_cell.angle_beta   90.00
_cell.angle_gamma   90.00
#
_symmetry.space_group_name_H-M   'P 1'
#
loop_
_entity.id
_entity.type
_entity.pdbx_description
1 polymer ?
#
loop_
_entity_poly.entity_id
_entity_poly.type
_entity_poly.pdbx_seq_one_letter_code
_entity_poly.pdbx_strand_id
1 'polypeptide(L)'
;MKKIGVALSILILLAVLPVLAQEQSVDGAYACLNSQIANKTSESLSLEEAIFSTLALGSKSKLTDKIENEAGENCWPSSGCTIKDTAQALIAYDEINKATGDIESYLLTKNASANELTWYLQIDIEDHSTSTCNIKYDERDYQVQVQEDMTLSGGAGACLSLSSSGYWLQVSRNCHDKEFQISCDKSFITSLLYQKTGSDTIYVSSDTHSSAASGTNVETINSQCFKTSSTCNYEGSLWATIALQQTGYNVDNFLPYLLAFSEDYRDLFPASFLYIITSADDQYTEITNSQKQDGYWEAPGTEYNRFYDTALGLLSLQGTSSQEVETAKNYLLTIQTPEGCWNNNNIRDTAFLLYGGWGEKTIFSDEPDQSALGCVESGYYCEGPFACTDSGGEILNNLDCEGLQACCTVAPIIETCSELNGEVCAFGETCSGSTSPSSDGTCCLGICQTVQTQTECEINEGLCKSSCSSGEEESFYECEFISEVCCLEGEDKGGGGLWIWIIILVILIAIVVLGIIYKDKIKMWWRKRKSKDKGSSQGPPRGLPRGPPRRPSMGIPQRRPPIRRPPMMRYPAGSSSNKELDETLRKLKEMSE
;
A
#
# COMPACT_ATOMS: atom_id res chain seq x y z
N MET A 1 13.70 45.97 23.97
CA MET A 1 12.35 45.39 23.80
C MET A 1 11.77 45.53 22.39
N LYS A 2 11.91 46.65 21.65
CA LYS A 2 11.32 46.77 20.28
C LYS A 2 11.97 45.91 19.17
N LYS A 3 13.22 45.46 19.32
CA LYS A 3 13.91 44.66 18.29
C LYS A 3 13.58 43.16 18.32
N ILE A 4 13.18 42.65 19.49
CA ILE A 4 12.80 41.23 19.65
C ILE A 4 11.44 40.96 18.99
N GLY A 5 10.50 41.90 19.07
CA GLY A 5 9.18 41.75 18.43
C GLY A 5 9.23 41.70 16.90
N VAL A 6 10.18 42.40 16.26
CA VAL A 6 10.33 42.36 14.78
C VAL A 6 10.95 41.05 14.32
N ALA A 7 11.93 40.52 15.06
CA ALA A 7 12.52 39.20 14.75
C ALA A 7 11.49 38.08 14.92
N LEU A 8 10.68 38.12 15.99
CA LEU A 8 9.63 37.13 16.22
C LEU A 8 8.53 37.19 15.14
N SER A 9 8.13 38.38 14.69
CA SER A 9 7.15 38.52 13.60
C SER A 9 7.68 38.04 12.25
N ILE A 10 8.98 38.21 11.96
CA ILE A 10 9.59 37.70 10.72
C ILE A 10 9.72 36.18 10.78
N LEU A 11 10.05 35.61 11.94
CA LEU A 11 10.13 34.16 12.15
C LEU A 11 8.75 33.50 12.00
N ILE A 12 7.70 34.11 12.59
CA ILE A 12 6.31 33.66 12.42
C ILE A 12 5.87 33.80 10.96
N LEU A 13 6.25 34.88 10.25
CA LEU A 13 5.93 35.03 8.83
C LEU A 13 6.63 33.97 7.97
N LEU A 14 7.89 33.63 8.27
CA LEU A 14 8.64 32.58 7.57
C LEU A 14 8.11 31.17 7.85
N ALA A 15 7.60 30.91 9.06
CA ALA A 15 6.98 29.63 9.42
C ALA A 15 5.61 29.40 8.74
N VAL A 16 4.92 30.45 8.31
CA VAL A 16 3.59 30.35 7.66
C VAL A 16 3.69 30.20 6.13
N LEU A 17 4.81 30.62 5.51
CA LEU A 17 5.00 30.50 4.06
C LEU A 17 4.97 29.07 3.48
N PRO A 18 5.52 28.02 4.13
CA PRO A 18 5.49 26.68 3.55
C PRO A 18 4.06 26.10 3.46
N VAL A 19 3.18 26.41 4.42
CA VAL A 19 1.79 25.92 4.42
C VAL A 19 1.01 26.45 3.21
N LEU A 20 1.19 27.73 2.86
CA LEU A 20 0.51 28.33 1.70
C LEU A 20 1.05 27.83 0.34
N ALA A 21 2.29 27.36 0.29
CA ALA A 21 2.87 26.80 -0.93
C ALA A 21 2.32 25.40 -1.26
N GLN A 22 1.94 24.63 -0.23
CA GLN A 22 1.41 23.28 -0.38
C GLN A 22 0.03 23.31 -1.06
N GLU A 23 -0.90 24.15 -0.57
CA GLU A 23 -2.24 24.31 -1.17
C GLU A 23 -2.17 24.68 -2.66
N GLN A 24 -1.31 25.64 -3.01
CA GLN A 24 -1.20 26.11 -4.40
C GLN A 24 -0.71 25.03 -5.38
N SER A 25 0.10 24.08 -4.90
CA SER A 25 0.63 22.99 -5.73
C SER A 25 -0.39 21.87 -5.99
N VAL A 26 -1.27 21.61 -5.03
CA VAL A 26 -2.34 20.60 -5.17
C VAL A 26 -3.46 21.13 -6.08
N ASP A 27 -3.84 22.40 -5.92
CA ASP A 27 -4.77 23.09 -6.84
C ASP A 27 -4.28 23.03 -8.30
N GLY A 28 -2.97 23.19 -8.49
CA GLY A 28 -2.31 23.04 -9.78
C GLY A 28 -2.52 21.65 -10.38
N ALA A 29 -2.45 20.59 -9.57
CA ALA A 29 -2.69 19.22 -10.01
C ALA A 29 -4.16 18.97 -10.40
N TYR A 30 -5.11 19.45 -9.61
CA TYR A 30 -6.54 19.40 -9.97
C TYR A 30 -6.83 20.15 -11.27
N ALA A 31 -6.26 21.34 -11.44
CA ALA A 31 -6.38 22.12 -12.68
C ALA A 31 -5.75 21.39 -13.87
N CYS A 32 -4.59 20.75 -13.67
CA CYS A 32 -3.92 19.95 -14.67
C CYS A 32 -4.78 18.77 -15.12
N LEU A 33 -5.29 17.97 -14.17
CA LEU A 33 -6.16 16.82 -14.44
C LEU A 33 -7.40 17.24 -15.24
N ASN A 34 -8.07 18.32 -14.81
CA ASN A 34 -9.20 18.90 -15.53
C ASN A 34 -8.84 19.26 -16.98
N SER A 35 -7.68 19.88 -17.20
CA SER A 35 -7.22 20.26 -18.53
C SER A 35 -6.93 19.04 -19.40
N GLN A 36 -6.27 18.01 -18.87
CA GLN A 36 -6.01 16.76 -19.60
C GLN A 36 -7.31 16.06 -20.03
N ILE A 37 -8.29 16.00 -19.14
CA ILE A 37 -9.63 15.44 -19.42
C ILE A 37 -10.37 16.29 -20.45
N ALA A 38 -10.30 17.63 -20.35
CA ALA A 38 -10.94 18.55 -21.28
C ALA A 38 -10.39 18.37 -22.71
N ASN A 39 -9.08 18.16 -22.84
CA ASN A 39 -8.38 18.00 -24.12
C ASN A 39 -8.61 16.63 -24.80
N LYS A 40 -9.04 15.61 -24.05
CA LYS A 40 -9.40 14.29 -24.58
C LYS A 40 -10.88 14.20 -24.99
N THR A 41 -11.18 13.41 -26.02
CA THR A 41 -12.56 12.97 -26.27
C THR A 41 -12.91 11.85 -25.30
N SER A 42 -14.20 11.65 -24.99
CA SER A 42 -14.64 10.55 -24.11
C SER A 42 -14.13 9.20 -24.62
N GLU A 43 -14.21 8.94 -25.93
CA GLU A 43 -13.69 7.72 -26.57
C GLU A 43 -12.18 7.48 -26.37
N SER A 44 -11.39 8.55 -26.20
CA SER A 44 -9.93 8.47 -26.02
C SER A 44 -9.48 8.31 -24.57
N LEU A 45 -10.40 8.45 -23.61
CA LEU A 45 -10.15 8.09 -22.23
C LEU A 45 -10.23 6.57 -22.09
N SER A 46 -9.34 5.99 -21.31
CA SER A 46 -9.49 4.61 -20.84
C SER A 46 -10.51 4.54 -19.71
N LEU A 47 -11.00 3.34 -19.40
CA LEU A 47 -11.91 3.13 -18.27
C LEU A 47 -11.27 3.50 -16.93
N GLU A 48 -10.05 3.02 -16.64
CA GLU A 48 -9.32 3.37 -15.41
C GLU A 48 -9.10 4.89 -15.29
N GLU A 49 -8.75 5.58 -16.38
CA GLU A 49 -8.63 7.04 -16.37
C GLU A 49 -9.95 7.71 -15.97
N ALA A 50 -11.09 7.23 -16.48
CA ALA A 50 -12.40 7.78 -16.15
C ALA A 50 -12.82 7.48 -14.71
N ILE A 51 -12.60 6.25 -14.24
CA ILE A 51 -12.90 5.83 -12.86
C ILE A 51 -12.11 6.65 -11.85
N PHE A 52 -10.78 6.66 -11.92
CA PHE A 52 -9.97 7.38 -10.94
C PHE A 52 -10.18 8.90 -11.02
N SER A 53 -10.44 9.44 -12.23
CA SER A 53 -10.80 10.85 -12.36
C SER A 53 -12.16 11.17 -11.74
N THR A 54 -13.09 10.22 -11.72
CA THR A 54 -14.40 10.38 -11.07
C THR A 54 -14.25 10.36 -9.56
N LEU A 55 -13.41 9.47 -9.04
CA LEU A 55 -13.04 9.45 -7.61
C LEU A 55 -12.36 10.75 -7.17
N ALA A 56 -11.46 11.30 -7.99
CA ALA A 56 -10.75 12.53 -7.64
C ALA A 56 -11.56 13.82 -7.85
N LEU A 57 -12.45 13.86 -8.86
CA LEU A 57 -13.11 15.10 -9.30
C LEU A 57 -14.63 15.10 -9.11
N GLY A 58 -15.20 14.02 -8.58
CA GLY A 58 -16.63 13.79 -8.48
C GLY A 58 -17.33 13.59 -9.83
N SER A 59 -18.64 13.83 -9.84
CA SER A 59 -19.52 13.57 -10.98
C SER A 59 -19.31 14.58 -12.12
N LYS A 60 -18.54 14.18 -13.15
CA LYS A 60 -18.40 14.94 -14.40
C LYS A 60 -18.97 14.15 -15.57
N SER A 61 -19.87 14.77 -16.33
CA SER A 61 -20.56 14.14 -17.46
C SER A 61 -19.64 13.36 -18.39
N LYS A 62 -18.51 13.94 -18.82
CA LYS A 62 -17.56 13.25 -19.72
C LYS A 62 -17.01 11.93 -19.12
N LEU A 63 -16.77 11.91 -17.81
CA LEU A 63 -16.23 10.76 -17.09
C LEU A 63 -17.32 9.73 -16.85
N THR A 64 -18.49 10.15 -16.37
CA THR A 64 -19.63 9.27 -16.14
C THR A 64 -20.12 8.65 -17.45
N ASP A 65 -20.22 9.43 -18.53
CA ASP A 65 -20.57 8.93 -19.86
C ASP A 65 -19.57 7.88 -20.32
N LYS A 66 -18.27 8.06 -20.03
CA LYS A 66 -17.25 7.09 -20.40
C LYS A 66 -17.44 5.76 -19.66
N ILE A 67 -17.68 5.81 -18.35
CA ILE A 67 -17.92 4.62 -17.53
C ILE A 67 -19.20 3.91 -18.01
N GLU A 68 -20.28 4.64 -18.24
CA GLU A 68 -21.56 4.10 -18.71
C GLU A 68 -21.46 3.48 -20.12
N ASN A 69 -20.73 4.12 -21.04
CA ASN A 69 -20.54 3.59 -22.39
C ASN A 69 -19.70 2.30 -22.42
N GLU A 70 -18.91 2.04 -21.39
CA GLU A 70 -18.18 0.78 -21.21
C GLU A 70 -18.92 -0.24 -20.33
N ALA A 71 -20.14 0.04 -19.89
CA ALA A 71 -20.92 -0.89 -19.09
C ALA A 71 -21.45 -2.07 -19.94
N GLY A 72 -21.26 -3.29 -19.43
CA GLY A 72 -21.93 -4.50 -19.90
C GLY A 72 -23.25 -4.74 -19.16
N GLU A 73 -23.59 -6.00 -18.91
CA GLU A 73 -24.70 -6.38 -18.03
C GLU A 73 -24.26 -6.24 -16.55
N ASN A 74 -24.19 -5.00 -16.08
CA ASN A 74 -23.77 -4.62 -14.72
C ASN A 74 -22.31 -4.96 -14.37
N CYS A 75 -21.45 -4.99 -15.39
CA CYS A 75 -20.04 -5.29 -15.24
C CYS A 75 -19.18 -4.53 -16.25
N TRP A 76 -17.89 -4.38 -15.93
CA TRP A 76 -16.95 -3.61 -16.73
C TRP A 76 -15.66 -4.37 -17.01
N PRO A 77 -15.01 -4.08 -18.16
CA PRO A 77 -15.56 -3.40 -19.33
C PRO A 77 -16.52 -4.32 -20.10
N SER A 78 -17.40 -3.75 -20.92
CA SER A 78 -18.37 -4.48 -21.77
C SER A 78 -17.70 -5.45 -22.75
N SER A 79 -16.45 -5.19 -23.12
CA SER A 79 -15.65 -6.05 -24.00
C SER A 79 -15.17 -7.37 -23.35
N GLY A 80 -15.20 -7.45 -22.02
CA GLY A 80 -14.71 -8.59 -21.27
C GLY A 80 -14.66 -8.26 -19.79
N CYS A 81 -15.78 -8.46 -19.10
CA CYS A 81 -15.91 -8.02 -17.72
C CYS A 81 -14.84 -8.65 -16.81
N THR A 82 -14.14 -7.80 -16.06
CA THR A 82 -13.17 -8.20 -15.05
C THR A 82 -13.70 -7.83 -13.67
N ILE A 83 -13.28 -8.58 -12.65
CA ILE A 83 -13.67 -8.32 -11.26
C ILE A 83 -13.10 -6.96 -10.81
N LYS A 84 -11.82 -6.70 -11.13
CA LYS A 84 -11.11 -5.46 -10.79
C LYS A 84 -11.84 -4.23 -11.32
N ASP A 85 -12.06 -4.16 -12.63
CA ASP A 85 -12.66 -2.98 -13.26
C ASP A 85 -14.12 -2.77 -12.79
N THR A 86 -14.85 -3.86 -12.57
CA THR A 86 -16.22 -3.80 -12.05
C THR A 86 -16.26 -3.29 -10.61
N ALA A 87 -15.34 -3.74 -9.76
CA ALA A 87 -15.22 -3.27 -8.39
C ALA A 87 -14.77 -1.80 -8.30
N GLN A 88 -13.84 -1.38 -9.14
CA GLN A 88 -13.44 0.03 -9.21
C GLN A 88 -14.57 0.93 -9.73
N ALA A 89 -15.39 0.44 -10.67
CA ALA A 89 -16.59 1.15 -11.12
C ALA A 89 -17.65 1.24 -10.00
N LEU A 90 -17.80 0.19 -9.19
CA LEU A 90 -18.66 0.21 -7.99
C LEU A 90 -18.25 1.33 -7.03
N ILE A 91 -16.96 1.41 -6.67
CA ILE A 91 -16.41 2.47 -5.80
C ILE A 91 -16.70 3.86 -6.40
N ALA A 92 -16.46 4.05 -7.70
CA ALA A 92 -16.71 5.34 -8.34
C ALA A 92 -18.19 5.71 -8.41
N TYR A 93 -19.11 4.74 -8.51
CA TYR A 93 -20.54 4.98 -8.51
C TYR A 93 -21.05 5.33 -7.12
N ASP A 94 -20.58 4.62 -6.10
CA ASP A 94 -20.86 4.91 -4.69
C ASP A 94 -20.43 6.34 -4.34
N GLU A 95 -19.21 6.73 -4.71
CA GLU A 95 -18.64 8.06 -4.45
C GLU A 95 -19.49 9.21 -5.03
N ILE A 96 -20.16 8.98 -6.16
CA ILE A 96 -21.02 9.98 -6.81
C ILE A 96 -22.51 9.75 -6.56
N ASN A 97 -22.87 8.96 -5.54
CA ASN A 97 -24.24 8.65 -5.14
C ASN A 97 -25.10 8.06 -6.28
N LYS A 98 -24.51 7.24 -7.15
CA LYS A 98 -25.23 6.43 -8.14
C LYS A 98 -25.63 5.09 -7.57
N ALA A 99 -26.71 4.51 -8.09
CA ALA A 99 -27.18 3.20 -7.65
C ALA A 99 -26.15 2.09 -7.93
N THR A 100 -25.80 1.33 -6.89
CA THR A 100 -24.74 0.31 -6.90
C THR A 100 -25.24 -1.13 -6.84
N GLY A 101 -26.48 -1.36 -6.38
CA GLY A 101 -26.97 -2.70 -6.02
C GLY A 101 -26.93 -3.75 -7.14
N ASP A 102 -27.06 -3.34 -8.40
CA ASP A 102 -26.92 -4.23 -9.56
C ASP A 102 -25.47 -4.67 -9.79
N ILE A 103 -24.50 -3.81 -9.50
CA ILE A 103 -23.06 -4.07 -9.60
C ILE A 103 -22.60 -4.98 -8.45
N GLU A 104 -23.06 -4.69 -7.23
CA GLU A 104 -22.85 -5.54 -6.06
C GLU A 104 -23.36 -6.96 -6.32
N SER A 105 -24.60 -7.07 -6.83
CA SER A 105 -25.20 -8.36 -7.19
C SER A 105 -24.35 -9.11 -8.22
N TYR A 106 -23.83 -8.42 -9.24
CA TYR A 106 -22.93 -9.03 -10.21
C TYR A 106 -21.67 -9.58 -9.54
N LEU A 107 -20.97 -8.78 -8.72
CA LEU A 107 -19.74 -9.20 -8.04
C LEU A 107 -20.00 -10.44 -7.17
N LEU A 108 -21.10 -10.45 -6.41
CA LEU A 108 -21.48 -11.58 -5.56
C LEU A 108 -21.77 -12.85 -6.37
N THR A 109 -22.23 -12.76 -7.63
CA THR A 109 -22.34 -13.97 -8.49
C THR A 109 -20.99 -14.58 -8.88
N LYS A 110 -19.89 -13.84 -8.69
CA LYS A 110 -18.52 -14.27 -8.98
C LYS A 110 -17.82 -14.88 -7.77
N ASN A 111 -18.49 -14.92 -6.61
CA ASN A 111 -17.93 -15.59 -5.45
C ASN A 111 -17.73 -17.10 -5.70
N ALA A 112 -16.76 -17.66 -5.00
CA ALA A 112 -16.46 -19.08 -4.98
C ALA A 112 -15.70 -19.43 -3.72
N SER A 113 -15.81 -20.69 -3.27
CA SER A 113 -15.03 -21.18 -2.13
C SER A 113 -13.53 -21.21 -2.46
N ALA A 114 -12.71 -20.68 -1.56
CA ALA A 114 -11.26 -20.69 -1.66
C ALA A 114 -10.68 -22.06 -1.25
N ASN A 115 -10.80 -23.05 -2.14
CA ASN A 115 -10.45 -24.45 -1.85
C ASN A 115 -8.95 -24.74 -1.69
N GLU A 116 -8.11 -23.72 -1.82
CA GLU A 116 -6.65 -23.81 -1.72
C GLU A 116 -6.14 -23.62 -0.29
N LEU A 117 -7.03 -23.23 0.64
CA LEU A 117 -6.74 -23.20 2.06
C LEU A 117 -6.97 -24.57 2.71
N THR A 118 -6.11 -24.90 3.66
CA THR A 118 -6.32 -26.00 4.60
C THR A 118 -6.79 -25.41 5.91
N TRP A 119 -7.95 -25.88 6.38
CA TRP A 119 -8.57 -25.42 7.62
C TRP A 119 -8.35 -26.42 8.74
N TYR A 120 -8.23 -25.91 9.96
CA TYR A 120 -8.14 -26.69 11.18
C TYR A 120 -9.09 -26.13 12.22
N LEU A 121 -9.69 -27.02 12.99
CA LEU A 121 -10.45 -26.71 14.19
C LEU A 121 -9.53 -26.92 15.41
N GLN A 122 -9.33 -25.86 16.19
CA GLN A 122 -8.68 -25.90 17.49
C GLN A 122 -9.75 -25.95 18.58
N ILE A 123 -9.50 -26.79 19.60
CA ILE A 123 -10.30 -26.88 20.82
C ILE A 123 -9.32 -26.74 21.98
N ASP A 124 -9.49 -25.71 22.79
CA ASP A 124 -8.65 -25.41 23.96
C ASP A 124 -9.48 -25.55 25.23
N ILE A 125 -8.91 -26.15 26.27
CA ILE A 125 -9.59 -26.37 27.56
C ILE A 125 -9.01 -25.38 28.56
N GLU A 126 -9.84 -24.47 29.07
CA GLU A 126 -9.40 -23.32 29.88
C GLU A 126 -8.58 -23.71 31.12
N ASP A 127 -8.87 -24.86 31.74
CA ASP A 127 -8.17 -25.35 32.94
C ASP A 127 -7.01 -26.31 32.63
N HIS A 128 -6.71 -26.51 31.34
CA HIS A 128 -5.72 -27.45 30.81
C HIS A 128 -5.87 -28.90 31.31
N SER A 129 -7.04 -29.28 31.82
CA SER A 129 -7.30 -30.66 32.24
C SER A 129 -7.76 -31.52 31.07
N THR A 130 -7.67 -32.85 31.23
CA THR A 130 -8.25 -33.76 30.22
C THR A 130 -9.76 -33.51 30.09
N SER A 131 -10.24 -33.39 28.85
CA SER A 131 -11.66 -33.20 28.56
C SER A 131 -12.14 -34.15 27.47
N THR A 132 -13.40 -34.56 27.55
CA THR A 132 -14.10 -35.28 26.50
C THR A 132 -15.02 -34.31 25.77
N CYS A 133 -14.77 -34.13 24.47
CA CYS A 133 -15.57 -33.28 23.60
C CYS A 133 -16.38 -34.12 22.61
N ASN A 134 -17.61 -33.71 22.39
CA ASN A 134 -18.50 -34.21 21.36
C ASN A 134 -18.58 -33.18 20.23
N ILE A 135 -18.31 -33.62 19.01
CA ILE A 135 -18.40 -32.82 17.80
C ILE A 135 -19.54 -33.39 16.97
N LYS A 136 -20.53 -32.57 16.68
CA LYS A 136 -21.72 -32.96 15.93
C LYS A 136 -21.75 -32.27 14.57
N TYR A 137 -21.92 -33.08 13.52
CA TYR A 137 -22.20 -32.65 12.15
C TYR A 137 -22.91 -33.78 11.38
N ASP A 138 -23.69 -33.45 10.34
CA ASP A 138 -24.54 -34.41 9.60
C ASP A 138 -25.45 -35.28 10.49
N GLU A 139 -26.02 -34.69 11.55
CA GLU A 139 -26.85 -35.39 12.55
C GLU A 139 -26.14 -36.54 13.29
N ARG A 140 -24.80 -36.60 13.26
CA ARG A 140 -23.99 -37.61 13.96
C ARG A 140 -23.07 -36.96 14.96
N ASP A 141 -22.91 -37.64 16.09
CA ASP A 141 -22.04 -37.26 17.19
C ASP A 141 -20.73 -38.05 17.12
N TYR A 142 -19.61 -37.34 17.24
CA TYR A 142 -18.27 -37.90 17.23
C TYR A 142 -17.51 -37.46 18.47
N GLN A 143 -16.89 -38.41 19.17
CA GLN A 143 -16.19 -38.13 20.41
C GLN A 143 -14.68 -38.00 20.17
N VAL A 144 -14.10 -36.92 20.70
CA VAL A 144 -12.66 -36.68 20.78
C VAL A 144 -12.26 -36.42 22.22
N GLN A 145 -11.02 -36.75 22.58
CA GLN A 145 -10.45 -36.44 23.87
C GLN A 145 -9.35 -35.41 23.71
N VAL A 146 -9.43 -34.32 24.49
CA VAL A 146 -8.37 -33.33 24.67
C VAL A 146 -7.55 -33.76 25.89
N GLN A 147 -6.25 -33.96 25.72
CA GLN A 147 -5.33 -34.35 26.79
C GLN A 147 -4.80 -33.13 27.56
N GLU A 148 -4.08 -33.34 28.67
CA GLU A 148 -3.50 -32.25 29.49
C GLU A 148 -2.50 -31.37 28.70
N ASP A 149 -1.83 -31.94 27.70
CA ASP A 149 -0.91 -31.22 26.82
C ASP A 149 -1.63 -30.58 25.61
N MET A 150 -2.97 -30.53 25.61
CA MET A 150 -3.85 -30.07 24.53
C MET A 150 -3.77 -30.91 23.24
N THR A 151 -3.13 -32.08 23.27
CA THR A 151 -3.20 -32.99 22.13
C THR A 151 -4.57 -33.67 22.04
N LEU A 152 -4.99 -33.96 20.81
CA LEU A 152 -6.27 -34.55 20.50
C LEU A 152 -6.12 -36.04 20.18
N SER A 153 -7.08 -36.83 20.66
CA SER A 153 -7.19 -38.25 20.30
C SER A 153 -8.64 -38.66 20.08
N GLY A 154 -8.86 -39.83 19.45
CA GLY A 154 -10.19 -40.33 19.10
C GLY A 154 -10.48 -40.19 17.60
N GLY A 155 -11.76 -40.28 17.24
CA GLY A 155 -12.22 -40.27 15.86
C GLY A 155 -13.33 -39.26 15.64
N ALA A 156 -13.03 -38.21 14.88
CA ALA A 156 -13.96 -37.11 14.55
C ALA A 156 -14.69 -37.32 13.21
N GLY A 157 -14.89 -38.58 12.82
CA GLY A 157 -15.59 -38.95 11.58
C GLY A 157 -14.82 -38.66 10.29
N ALA A 158 -15.56 -38.49 9.17
CA ALA A 158 -14.98 -38.31 7.83
C ALA A 158 -14.65 -36.85 7.46
N CYS A 159 -15.17 -35.87 8.21
CA CYS A 159 -14.92 -34.45 7.94
C CYS A 159 -13.71 -33.91 8.69
N LEU A 160 -13.33 -34.55 9.80
CA LEU A 160 -12.29 -34.07 10.69
C LEU A 160 -11.27 -35.18 10.91
N SER A 161 -10.01 -34.89 10.63
CA SER A 161 -8.88 -35.80 10.88
C SER A 161 -7.82 -35.11 11.72
N LEU A 162 -7.16 -35.84 12.62
CA LEU A 162 -6.04 -35.30 13.39
C LEU A 162 -4.97 -34.74 12.45
N SER A 163 -4.50 -33.52 12.73
CA SER A 163 -3.35 -32.93 12.05
C SER A 163 -2.07 -33.73 12.37
N SER A 164 -1.02 -33.50 11.59
CA SER A 164 0.29 -34.13 11.84
C SER A 164 0.90 -33.77 13.20
N SER A 165 0.56 -32.61 13.74
CA SER A 165 1.02 -32.15 15.06
C SER A 165 0.23 -32.79 16.20
N GLY A 166 -0.99 -33.28 15.94
CA GLY A 166 -1.88 -33.85 16.95
C GLY A 166 -2.66 -32.81 17.77
N TYR A 167 -2.41 -31.51 17.60
CA TYR A 167 -3.07 -30.44 18.35
C TYR A 167 -4.38 -29.96 17.72
N TRP A 168 -4.62 -30.25 16.44
CA TRP A 168 -5.78 -29.72 15.71
C TRP A 168 -6.50 -30.80 14.91
N LEU A 169 -7.77 -30.52 14.59
CA LEU A 169 -8.56 -31.32 13.67
C LEU A 169 -8.56 -30.65 12.30
N GLN A 170 -7.83 -31.22 11.35
CA GLN A 170 -7.87 -30.79 9.96
C GLN A 170 -9.25 -31.07 9.37
N VAL A 171 -9.84 -30.05 8.75
CA VAL A 171 -11.14 -30.15 8.09
C VAL A 171 -10.98 -30.59 6.64
N SER A 172 -11.77 -31.57 6.24
CA SER A 172 -11.84 -32.08 4.88
C SER A 172 -12.46 -31.04 3.95
N ARG A 173 -11.89 -30.89 2.75
CA ARG A 173 -12.36 -29.92 1.74
C ARG A 173 -13.83 -30.08 1.36
N ASN A 174 -14.38 -31.29 1.45
CA ASN A 174 -15.78 -31.57 1.16
C ASN A 174 -16.73 -31.26 2.33
N CYS A 175 -16.22 -30.61 3.38
CA CYS A 175 -16.97 -30.25 4.58
C CYS A 175 -16.83 -28.78 4.96
N HIS A 176 -16.29 -27.93 4.08
CA HIS A 176 -16.19 -26.49 4.34
C HIS A 176 -17.57 -25.80 4.42
N ASP A 177 -18.59 -26.38 3.79
CA ASP A 177 -19.98 -25.91 3.83
C ASP A 177 -20.76 -26.41 5.06
N LYS A 178 -20.09 -27.08 6.00
CA LYS A 178 -20.74 -27.68 7.16
C LYS A 178 -20.57 -26.84 8.41
N GLU A 179 -21.60 -26.95 9.25
CA GLU A 179 -21.59 -26.48 10.62
C GLU A 179 -21.08 -27.59 11.55
N PHE A 180 -20.12 -27.26 12.40
CA PHE A 180 -19.60 -28.13 13.44
C PHE A 180 -20.08 -27.61 14.79
N GLN A 181 -20.86 -28.41 15.51
CA GLN A 181 -21.29 -28.09 16.88
C GLN A 181 -20.36 -28.82 17.86
N ILE A 182 -19.62 -28.07 18.68
CA ILE A 182 -18.65 -28.61 19.62
C ILE A 182 -19.16 -28.41 21.04
N SER A 183 -19.14 -29.46 21.85
CA SER A 183 -19.48 -29.41 23.27
C SER A 183 -18.53 -30.28 24.09
N CYS A 184 -17.95 -29.73 25.15
CA CYS A 184 -16.99 -30.43 26.01
C CYS A 184 -17.52 -30.59 27.44
N ASP A 185 -17.02 -31.57 28.18
CA ASP A 185 -17.36 -31.75 29.61
C ASP A 185 -16.65 -30.75 30.56
N LYS A 186 -15.78 -29.91 30.00
CA LYS A 186 -15.08 -28.78 30.64
C LYS A 186 -15.37 -27.48 29.91
N SER A 187 -15.06 -26.34 30.54
CA SER A 187 -15.07 -25.04 29.84
C SER A 187 -14.00 -25.04 28.76
N PHE A 188 -14.34 -24.48 27.60
CA PHE A 188 -13.52 -24.60 26.41
C PHE A 188 -13.66 -23.41 25.48
N ILE A 189 -12.65 -23.23 24.65
CA ILE A 189 -12.59 -22.25 23.57
C ILE A 189 -12.42 -23.01 22.25
N THR A 190 -13.10 -22.54 21.20
CA THR A 190 -12.88 -23.02 19.83
C THR A 190 -12.41 -21.88 18.95
N SER A 191 -11.55 -22.22 18.01
CA SER A 191 -11.00 -21.28 17.03
C SER A 191 -10.75 -22.01 15.72
N LEU A 192 -10.87 -21.29 14.60
CA LEU A 192 -10.51 -21.81 13.29
C LEU A 192 -9.13 -21.31 12.91
N LEU A 193 -8.29 -22.23 12.47
CA LEU A 193 -6.97 -21.93 11.94
C LEU A 193 -6.97 -22.24 10.45
N TYR A 194 -6.22 -21.49 9.67
CA TYR A 194 -6.08 -21.75 8.25
C TYR A 194 -4.66 -21.50 7.76
N GLN A 195 -4.29 -22.21 6.73
CA GLN A 195 -3.03 -21.98 6.03
C GLN A 195 -3.20 -22.22 4.54
N LYS A 196 -2.42 -21.51 3.74
CA LYS A 196 -2.28 -21.85 2.32
C LYS A 196 -1.69 -23.25 2.20
N THR A 197 -2.26 -24.09 1.33
CA THR A 197 -1.77 -25.46 1.14
C THR A 197 -0.28 -25.47 0.77
N GLY A 198 0.55 -26.07 1.61
CA GLY A 198 2.01 -26.14 1.41
C GLY A 198 2.80 -24.96 1.99
N SER A 199 2.14 -24.02 2.66
CA SER A 199 2.77 -23.00 3.51
C SER A 199 3.01 -23.52 4.92
N ASP A 200 4.01 -22.98 5.60
CA ASP A 200 4.26 -23.21 7.03
C ASP A 200 3.58 -22.15 7.92
N THR A 201 3.11 -21.05 7.33
CA THR A 201 2.42 -19.97 8.06
C THR A 201 0.96 -20.37 8.33
N ILE A 202 0.60 -20.38 9.61
CA ILE A 202 -0.76 -20.61 10.09
C ILE A 202 -1.34 -19.28 10.55
N TYR A 203 -2.54 -19.00 10.07
CA TYR A 203 -3.33 -17.85 10.46
C TYR A 203 -4.43 -18.31 11.42
N VAL A 204 -4.77 -17.45 12.35
CA VAL A 204 -5.88 -17.63 13.31
C VAL A 204 -7.06 -16.79 12.80
N SER A 205 -8.28 -17.34 12.82
CA SER A 205 -9.48 -16.55 12.58
C SER A 205 -9.63 -15.48 13.66
N SER A 206 -10.20 -14.33 13.30
CA SER A 206 -10.54 -13.27 14.26
C SER A 206 -11.55 -13.76 15.30
N ASP A 207 -12.47 -14.63 14.90
CA ASP A 207 -13.50 -15.16 15.79
C ASP A 207 -12.97 -16.30 16.66
N THR A 208 -13.24 -16.19 17.96
CA THR A 208 -13.09 -17.28 18.93
C THR A 208 -14.37 -17.41 19.72
N HIS A 209 -14.79 -18.64 20.00
CA HIS A 209 -16.00 -18.92 20.74
C HIS A 209 -15.66 -19.58 22.06
N SER A 210 -16.17 -19.06 23.18
CA SER A 210 -16.01 -19.67 24.49
C SER A 210 -17.33 -20.23 24.99
N SER A 211 -17.26 -21.38 25.66
CA SER A 211 -18.40 -22.05 26.27
C SER A 211 -18.01 -22.69 27.59
N ALA A 212 -18.91 -22.60 28.58
CA ALA A 212 -18.76 -23.36 29.81
C ALA A 212 -18.90 -24.87 29.57
N ALA A 213 -18.57 -25.68 30.57
CA ALA A 213 -18.80 -27.12 30.54
C ALA A 213 -20.24 -27.47 30.09
N SER A 214 -20.35 -28.40 29.13
CA SER A 214 -21.58 -28.80 28.45
C SER A 214 -22.28 -27.72 27.61
N GLY A 215 -21.67 -26.54 27.46
CA GLY A 215 -22.04 -25.54 26.47
C GLY A 215 -21.74 -26.01 25.05
N THR A 216 -22.21 -25.26 24.06
CA THR A 216 -22.03 -25.59 22.64
C THR A 216 -21.51 -24.38 21.88
N ASN A 217 -20.35 -24.53 21.25
CA ASN A 217 -19.86 -23.61 20.23
C ASN A 217 -20.26 -24.12 18.85
N VAL A 218 -20.43 -23.19 17.91
CA VAL A 218 -20.79 -23.48 16.52
C VAL A 218 -19.73 -22.89 15.62
N GLU A 219 -19.06 -23.73 14.85
CA GLU A 219 -17.99 -23.33 13.95
C GLU A 219 -18.39 -23.59 12.49
N THR A 220 -18.18 -22.59 11.65
CA THR A 220 -18.45 -22.66 10.20
C THR A 220 -17.24 -22.14 9.45
N ILE A 221 -16.78 -22.90 8.45
CA ILE A 221 -15.66 -22.45 7.61
C ILE A 221 -16.21 -21.51 6.54
N ASN A 222 -15.84 -20.24 6.65
CA ASN A 222 -16.14 -19.27 5.62
C ASN A 222 -14.86 -18.81 4.95
N SER A 223 -14.70 -19.19 3.69
CA SER A 223 -13.58 -18.71 2.87
C SER A 223 -13.97 -18.61 1.42
N GLN A 224 -14.03 -17.38 0.93
CA GLN A 224 -14.48 -17.03 -0.39
C GLN A 224 -13.41 -16.21 -1.12
N CYS A 225 -13.47 -16.28 -2.43
CA CYS A 225 -12.69 -15.46 -3.35
C CYS A 225 -13.59 -15.06 -4.53
N PHE A 226 -13.15 -14.10 -5.32
CA PHE A 226 -13.79 -13.77 -6.59
C PHE A 226 -13.08 -14.48 -7.73
N LYS A 227 -13.80 -15.31 -8.49
CA LYS A 227 -13.19 -16.09 -9.57
C LYS A 227 -13.22 -15.36 -10.90
N THR A 228 -12.14 -15.53 -11.67
CA THR A 228 -12.15 -15.32 -13.11
C THR A 228 -12.06 -16.69 -13.78
N SER A 229 -13.07 -17.06 -14.54
CA SER A 229 -13.25 -18.44 -15.03
C SER A 229 -13.42 -19.45 -13.89
N SER A 230 -12.40 -20.28 -13.61
CA SER A 230 -12.43 -21.34 -12.59
C SER A 230 -11.43 -21.15 -11.46
N THR A 231 -10.62 -20.08 -11.51
CA THR A 231 -9.56 -19.80 -10.53
C THR A 231 -9.89 -18.52 -9.78
N CYS A 232 -9.56 -18.48 -8.50
CA CYS A 232 -9.60 -17.25 -7.72
C CYS A 232 -8.71 -16.20 -8.39
N ASN A 233 -9.23 -14.98 -8.55
CA ASN A 233 -8.48 -13.84 -9.03
C ASN A 233 -8.12 -13.00 -7.80
N TYR A 234 -6.85 -13.04 -7.39
CA TYR A 234 -6.41 -12.39 -6.16
C TYR A 234 -6.60 -10.86 -6.21
N GLU A 235 -6.08 -10.19 -7.24
CA GLU A 235 -6.26 -8.74 -7.42
C GLU A 235 -7.73 -8.32 -7.49
N GLY A 236 -8.51 -9.05 -8.29
CA GLY A 236 -9.95 -8.84 -8.37
C GLY A 236 -10.63 -9.01 -7.02
N SER A 237 -10.17 -9.97 -6.21
CA SER A 237 -10.72 -10.19 -4.87
C SER A 237 -10.37 -9.05 -3.92
N LEU A 238 -9.16 -8.48 -3.99
CA LEU A 238 -8.79 -7.31 -3.19
C LEU A 238 -9.72 -6.12 -3.48
N TRP A 239 -9.86 -5.74 -4.75
CA TRP A 239 -10.71 -4.62 -5.15
C TRP A 239 -12.19 -4.88 -4.87
N ALA A 240 -12.71 -6.07 -5.17
CA ALA A 240 -14.12 -6.39 -4.92
C ALA A 240 -14.46 -6.40 -3.42
N THR A 241 -13.52 -6.84 -2.58
CA THR A 241 -13.68 -6.84 -1.12
C THR A 241 -13.79 -5.41 -0.59
N ILE A 242 -12.88 -4.51 -0.99
CA ILE A 242 -12.98 -3.08 -0.62
C ILE A 242 -14.29 -2.48 -1.12
N ALA A 243 -14.63 -2.71 -2.39
CA ALA A 243 -15.82 -2.11 -2.99
C ALA A 243 -17.13 -2.55 -2.29
N LEU A 244 -17.23 -3.84 -1.95
CA LEU A 244 -18.39 -4.38 -1.23
C LEU A 244 -18.45 -3.89 0.21
N GLN A 245 -17.30 -3.82 0.89
CA GLN A 245 -17.23 -3.27 2.24
C GLN A 245 -17.67 -1.80 2.29
N GLN A 246 -17.24 -1.00 1.31
CA GLN A 246 -17.61 0.41 1.21
C GLN A 246 -19.12 0.58 1.05
N THR A 247 -19.80 -0.31 0.32
CA THR A 247 -21.27 -0.30 0.22
C THR A 247 -21.98 -0.99 1.40
N GLY A 248 -21.26 -1.34 2.47
CA GLY A 248 -21.82 -1.91 3.71
C GLY A 248 -22.05 -3.42 3.69
N TYR A 249 -21.49 -4.16 2.74
CA TYR A 249 -21.54 -5.62 2.73
C TYR A 249 -20.49 -6.22 3.69
N ASN A 250 -20.86 -7.26 4.45
CA ASN A 250 -19.91 -7.98 5.30
C ASN A 250 -18.92 -8.79 4.43
N VAL A 251 -17.63 -8.51 4.59
CA VAL A 251 -16.59 -9.15 3.78
C VAL A 251 -15.65 -10.10 4.54
N ASP A 252 -16.01 -10.51 5.77
CA ASP A 252 -15.21 -11.40 6.62
C ASP A 252 -14.84 -12.70 5.92
N ASN A 253 -15.80 -13.23 5.15
CA ASN A 253 -15.64 -14.48 4.43
C ASN A 253 -14.54 -14.43 3.36
N PHE A 254 -14.07 -13.25 2.93
CA PHE A 254 -13.00 -13.11 1.95
C PHE A 254 -11.61 -12.97 2.59
N LEU A 255 -11.55 -12.51 3.85
CA LEU A 255 -10.29 -12.23 4.54
C LEU A 255 -9.33 -13.42 4.62
N PRO A 256 -9.76 -14.65 4.94
CA PRO A 256 -8.82 -15.77 5.04
C PRO A 256 -8.07 -16.05 3.74
N TYR A 257 -8.73 -15.88 2.59
CA TYR A 257 -8.10 -16.03 1.28
C TYR A 257 -7.13 -14.88 1.02
N LEU A 258 -7.54 -13.63 1.30
CA LEU A 258 -6.71 -12.47 1.04
C LEU A 258 -5.43 -12.46 1.90
N LEU A 259 -5.55 -12.75 3.20
CA LEU A 259 -4.43 -12.80 4.14
C LEU A 259 -3.46 -13.93 3.78
N ALA A 260 -3.95 -15.15 3.58
CA ALA A 260 -3.09 -16.32 3.35
C ALA A 260 -2.29 -16.29 2.03
N PHE A 261 -2.77 -15.53 1.04
CA PHE A 261 -2.13 -15.40 -0.27
C PHE A 261 -1.36 -14.08 -0.48
N SER A 262 -1.43 -13.13 0.47
CA SER A 262 -0.73 -11.83 0.39
C SER A 262 0.76 -11.95 0.01
N GLU A 263 1.44 -12.91 0.62
CA GLU A 263 2.85 -13.20 0.40
C GLU A 263 3.22 -13.61 -1.04
N ASP A 264 2.29 -14.25 -1.76
CA ASP A 264 2.53 -14.66 -3.15
C ASP A 264 2.32 -13.52 -4.15
N TYR A 265 1.67 -12.44 -3.71
CA TYR A 265 1.19 -11.35 -4.55
C TYR A 265 1.69 -9.98 -4.07
N ARG A 266 2.91 -9.94 -3.48
CA ARG A 266 3.53 -8.71 -2.99
C ARG A 266 3.67 -7.63 -4.06
N ASP A 267 3.70 -8.00 -5.34
CA ASP A 267 3.71 -7.09 -6.49
C ASP A 267 2.43 -6.25 -6.63
N LEU A 268 1.33 -6.68 -6.01
CA LEU A 268 0.05 -5.96 -5.98
C LEU A 268 -0.12 -5.07 -4.74
N PHE A 269 0.90 -4.98 -3.89
CA PHE A 269 0.88 -4.28 -2.61
C PHE A 269 -0.31 -4.65 -1.70
N PRO A 270 -0.52 -5.94 -1.35
CA PRO A 270 -1.73 -6.39 -0.66
C PRO A 270 -1.90 -5.79 0.74
N ALA A 271 -0.81 -5.44 1.42
CA ALA A 271 -0.85 -4.81 2.74
C ALA A 271 -1.73 -3.55 2.75
N SER A 272 -1.65 -2.70 1.72
CA SER A 272 -2.48 -1.49 1.60
C SER A 272 -3.97 -1.82 1.51
N PHE A 273 -4.34 -2.83 0.72
CA PHE A 273 -5.74 -3.28 0.64
C PHE A 273 -6.23 -3.89 1.95
N LEU A 274 -5.42 -4.78 2.52
CA LEU A 274 -5.75 -5.46 3.76
C LEU A 274 -5.87 -4.46 4.91
N TYR A 275 -5.04 -3.42 4.99
CA TYR A 275 -5.17 -2.37 5.98
C TYR A 275 -6.47 -1.55 5.82
N ILE A 276 -6.87 -1.21 4.59
CA ILE A 276 -8.18 -0.57 4.33
C ILE A 276 -9.32 -1.44 4.87
N ILE A 277 -9.20 -2.76 4.70
CA ILE A 277 -10.23 -3.70 5.12
C ILE A 277 -10.20 -3.90 6.63
N THR A 278 -9.07 -4.29 7.22
CA THR A 278 -9.00 -4.76 8.60
C THR A 278 -8.56 -3.69 9.61
N SER A 279 -7.93 -2.61 9.15
CA SER A 279 -7.22 -1.63 9.99
C SER A 279 -6.18 -2.26 10.93
N ALA A 280 -5.65 -3.44 10.60
CA ALA A 280 -4.77 -4.18 11.49
C ALA A 280 -3.30 -3.70 11.44
N ASP A 281 -2.66 -3.73 12.62
CA ASP A 281 -1.31 -3.15 12.86
C ASP A 281 -0.20 -3.83 12.06
N ASP A 282 -0.33 -5.13 11.79
CA ASP A 282 0.66 -5.87 10.99
C ASP A 282 0.76 -5.29 9.57
N GLN A 283 -0.40 -4.99 8.95
CA GLN A 283 -0.44 -4.39 7.63
C GLN A 283 0.02 -2.94 7.65
N TYR A 284 -0.35 -2.16 8.67
CA TYR A 284 0.17 -0.80 8.88
C TYR A 284 1.70 -0.80 8.94
N THR A 285 2.26 -1.71 9.73
CA THR A 285 3.72 -1.88 9.89
C THR A 285 4.38 -2.30 8.58
N GLU A 286 3.75 -3.17 7.79
CA GLU A 286 4.27 -3.53 6.46
C GLU A 286 4.24 -2.34 5.48
N ILE A 287 3.15 -1.56 5.45
CA ILE A 287 3.02 -0.39 4.59
C ILE A 287 4.10 0.65 4.93
N THR A 288 4.22 1.02 6.21
CA THR A 288 5.19 2.03 6.67
C THR A 288 6.63 1.57 6.40
N ASN A 289 6.98 0.32 6.75
CA ASN A 289 8.33 -0.22 6.49
C ASN A 289 8.67 -0.38 5.00
N SER A 290 7.67 -0.47 4.12
CA SER A 290 7.89 -0.62 2.68
C SER A 290 8.15 0.71 1.96
N GLN A 291 7.93 1.85 2.62
CA GLN A 291 8.20 3.18 2.07
C GLN A 291 9.69 3.33 1.73
N LYS A 292 9.99 3.82 0.53
CA LYS A 292 11.37 4.10 0.10
C LYS A 292 11.90 5.33 0.81
N GLN A 293 13.23 5.45 0.88
CA GLN A 293 13.91 6.57 1.51
C GLN A 293 13.49 7.95 0.96
N ASP A 294 13.16 8.02 -0.34
CA ASP A 294 12.69 9.24 -0.99
C ASP A 294 11.22 9.58 -0.66
N GLY A 295 10.54 8.77 0.14
CA GLY A 295 9.16 9.02 0.60
C GLY A 295 8.06 8.40 -0.25
N TYR A 296 8.36 7.48 -1.17
CA TYR A 296 7.34 6.89 -2.04
C TYR A 296 7.21 5.38 -1.85
N TRP A 297 6.10 4.80 -2.31
CA TRP A 297 5.93 3.35 -2.35
C TRP A 297 6.10 2.81 -3.77
N GLU A 298 6.73 1.64 -3.85
CA GLU A 298 6.88 0.86 -5.09
C GLU A 298 7.02 -0.61 -4.69
N ALA A 299 5.97 -1.36 -4.97
CA ALA A 299 5.85 -2.76 -4.63
C ALA A 299 6.83 -3.61 -5.46
N PRO A 300 7.39 -4.67 -4.87
CA PRO A 300 8.42 -5.46 -5.53
C PRO A 300 7.87 -6.18 -6.77
N GLY A 301 8.34 -5.80 -7.94
CA GLY A 301 7.96 -6.46 -9.19
C GLY A 301 6.57 -6.07 -9.71
N THR A 302 5.98 -4.99 -9.19
CA THR A 302 4.70 -4.44 -9.63
C THR A 302 4.64 -4.30 -11.16
N GLU A 303 3.53 -4.72 -11.77
CA GLU A 303 3.22 -4.35 -13.16
C GLU A 303 2.74 -2.89 -13.26
N TYR A 304 2.42 -2.29 -12.11
CA TYR A 304 2.14 -0.89 -11.98
C TYR A 304 3.43 -0.08 -11.87
N ASN A 305 3.32 1.18 -11.46
CA ASN A 305 4.46 2.05 -11.28
C ASN A 305 4.38 2.66 -9.88
N ARG A 306 5.49 3.25 -9.43
CA ARG A 306 5.56 3.92 -8.12
C ARG A 306 4.43 4.92 -7.84
N PHE A 307 3.85 5.57 -8.85
CA PHE A 307 2.78 6.54 -8.62
C PHE A 307 1.46 5.85 -8.25
N TYR A 308 1.16 4.71 -8.88
CA TYR A 308 0.01 3.88 -8.52
C TYR A 308 0.17 3.30 -7.12
N ASP A 309 1.33 2.70 -6.83
CA ASP A 309 1.57 2.08 -5.51
C ASP A 309 1.62 3.13 -4.40
N THR A 310 2.15 4.33 -4.68
CA THR A 310 2.12 5.46 -3.75
C THR A 310 0.70 5.97 -3.52
N ALA A 311 -0.12 6.06 -4.57
CA ALA A 311 -1.54 6.41 -4.43
C ALA A 311 -2.29 5.40 -3.56
N LEU A 312 -2.01 4.10 -3.73
CA LEU A 312 -2.61 3.04 -2.94
C LEU A 312 -2.14 3.06 -1.48
N GLY A 313 -0.84 3.31 -1.24
CA GLY A 313 -0.30 3.50 0.12
C GLY A 313 -0.94 4.70 0.82
N LEU A 314 -1.02 5.84 0.13
CA LEU A 314 -1.71 7.04 0.63
C LEU A 314 -3.18 6.78 0.93
N LEU A 315 -3.89 6.10 0.01
CA LEU A 315 -5.30 5.72 0.20
C LEU A 315 -5.48 4.85 1.44
N SER A 316 -4.60 3.87 1.65
CA SER A 316 -4.68 2.99 2.82
C SER A 316 -4.44 3.73 4.13
N LEU A 317 -3.56 4.72 4.12
CA LEU A 317 -3.23 5.54 5.29
C LEU A 317 -4.05 6.82 5.36
N GLN A 318 -5.11 6.95 4.56
CA GLN A 318 -5.94 8.15 4.53
C GLN A 318 -6.63 8.36 5.88
N GLY A 319 -6.62 9.61 6.36
CA GLY A 319 -7.11 9.96 7.69
C GLY A 319 -6.14 9.63 8.84
N THR A 320 -5.02 8.95 8.57
CA THR A 320 -3.94 8.79 9.56
C THR A 320 -3.04 10.03 9.55
N SER A 321 -2.57 10.45 10.73
CA SER A 321 -1.57 11.52 10.88
C SER A 321 -0.13 11.00 10.80
N SER A 322 0.10 9.94 10.02
CA SER A 322 1.40 9.26 9.93
C SER A 322 2.45 10.12 9.21
N GLN A 323 3.70 10.02 9.68
CA GLN A 323 4.83 10.74 9.07
C GLN A 323 5.06 10.29 7.62
N GLU A 324 4.76 9.03 7.32
CA GLU A 324 4.88 8.42 6.01
C GLU A 324 3.95 9.09 4.99
N VAL A 325 2.71 9.41 5.38
CA VAL A 325 1.76 10.14 4.52
C VAL A 325 2.31 11.52 4.18
N GLU A 326 2.78 12.27 5.16
CA GLU A 326 3.33 13.61 4.94
C GLU A 326 4.62 13.58 4.11
N THR A 327 5.48 12.59 4.35
CA THR A 327 6.72 12.39 3.57
C THR A 327 6.39 12.10 2.11
N ALA A 328 5.39 11.25 1.85
CA ALA A 328 4.94 10.94 0.50
C ALA A 328 4.29 12.11 -0.23
N LYS A 329 3.41 12.85 0.45
CA LYS A 329 2.82 14.08 -0.10
C LYS A 329 3.91 15.07 -0.48
N ASN A 330 4.86 15.34 0.42
CA ASN A 330 5.98 16.24 0.15
C ASN A 330 6.81 15.79 -1.04
N TYR A 331 7.20 14.51 -1.09
CA TYR A 331 7.91 13.95 -2.25
C TYR A 331 7.15 14.19 -3.55
N LEU A 332 5.86 13.85 -3.60
CA LEU A 332 5.03 14.00 -4.80
C LEU A 332 5.00 15.46 -5.28
N LEU A 333 4.84 16.42 -4.37
CA LEU A 333 4.81 17.84 -4.72
C LEU A 333 6.13 18.33 -5.32
N THR A 334 7.28 17.75 -4.93
CA THR A 334 8.58 18.12 -5.52
C THR A 334 8.80 17.62 -6.95
N ILE A 335 8.04 16.61 -7.40
CA ILE A 335 8.23 15.95 -8.70
C ILE A 335 7.08 16.19 -9.68
N GLN A 336 6.19 17.15 -9.41
CA GLN A 336 5.15 17.56 -10.34
C GLN A 336 5.75 18.07 -11.66
N THR A 337 5.02 17.83 -12.75
CA THR A 337 5.35 18.46 -14.04
C THR A 337 5.12 19.98 -13.97
N PRO A 338 5.65 20.77 -14.91
CA PRO A 338 5.34 22.20 -14.99
C PRO A 338 3.85 22.49 -15.15
N GLU A 339 3.08 21.54 -15.65
CA GLU A 339 1.62 21.64 -15.76
C GLU A 339 0.90 21.30 -14.44
N GLY A 340 1.57 20.70 -13.46
CA GLY A 340 1.04 20.33 -12.14
C GLY A 340 0.65 18.86 -11.98
N CYS A 341 0.67 18.05 -13.05
CA CYS A 341 0.33 16.63 -12.97
C CYS A 341 1.55 15.76 -12.57
N TRP A 342 1.33 14.46 -12.42
CA TRP A 342 2.39 13.46 -12.22
C TRP A 342 2.58 12.56 -13.44
N ASN A 343 3.68 11.80 -13.40
CA ASN A 343 4.04 10.79 -14.39
C ASN A 343 3.87 11.24 -15.86
N ASN A 344 4.47 12.37 -16.22
CA ASN A 344 4.36 12.94 -17.57
C ASN A 344 2.91 13.27 -17.98
N ASN A 345 2.14 13.88 -17.09
CA ASN A 345 0.74 14.25 -17.31
C ASN A 345 -0.17 13.02 -17.55
N ASN A 346 0.13 11.89 -16.90
CA ASN A 346 -0.71 10.69 -16.95
C ASN A 346 -1.99 10.92 -16.13
N ILE A 347 -3.15 10.78 -16.78
CA ILE A 347 -4.47 11.05 -16.16
C ILE A 347 -4.76 10.06 -15.04
N ARG A 348 -4.55 8.76 -15.28
CA ARG A 348 -4.82 7.70 -14.29
C ARG A 348 -4.03 7.94 -13.01
N ASP A 349 -2.72 8.11 -13.13
CA ASP A 349 -1.85 8.25 -11.96
C ASP A 349 -2.08 9.57 -11.23
N THR A 350 -2.28 10.66 -11.97
CA THR A 350 -2.59 11.96 -11.36
C THR A 350 -3.90 11.89 -10.60
N ALA A 351 -4.94 11.29 -11.18
CA ALA A 351 -6.23 11.15 -10.54
C ALA A 351 -6.17 10.23 -9.32
N PHE A 352 -5.50 9.09 -9.41
CA PHE A 352 -5.42 8.17 -8.28
C PHE A 352 -4.61 8.74 -7.12
N LEU A 353 -3.51 9.46 -7.40
CA LEU A 353 -2.76 10.19 -6.37
C LEU A 353 -3.59 11.27 -5.70
N LEU A 354 -4.37 12.04 -6.47
CA LEU A 354 -5.26 13.04 -5.90
C LEU A 354 -6.31 12.38 -5.00
N TYR A 355 -6.91 11.28 -5.44
CA TYR A 355 -7.90 10.55 -4.64
C TYR A 355 -7.29 9.99 -3.34
N GLY A 356 -6.17 9.26 -3.41
CA GLY A 356 -5.57 8.64 -2.23
C GLY A 356 -4.86 9.63 -1.30
N GLY A 357 -4.23 10.68 -1.84
CA GLY A 357 -3.43 11.62 -1.06
C GLY A 357 -4.17 12.88 -0.60
N TRP A 358 -5.10 13.37 -1.41
CA TRP A 358 -5.79 14.66 -1.20
C TRP A 358 -7.29 14.56 -1.45
N GLY A 359 -7.86 13.36 -1.36
CA GLY A 359 -9.27 13.14 -1.58
C GLY A 359 -10.11 13.85 -0.53
N GLU A 360 -10.42 15.12 -0.78
CA GLU A 360 -11.56 15.79 -0.17
C GLU A 360 -12.81 15.24 -0.86
N LYS A 361 -13.78 14.75 -0.09
CA LYS A 361 -15.09 14.39 -0.64
C LYS A 361 -15.71 15.66 -1.19
N THR A 362 -15.55 15.88 -2.49
CA THR A 362 -15.97 17.13 -3.09
C THR A 362 -17.50 17.16 -3.08
N ILE A 363 -18.09 17.93 -2.17
CA ILE A 363 -19.51 18.26 -2.14
C ILE A 363 -19.80 19.20 -3.33
N PHE A 364 -19.71 18.68 -4.56
CA PHE A 364 -20.19 19.36 -5.76
C PHE A 364 -21.55 18.79 -6.14
N SER A 365 -22.55 19.06 -5.30
CA SER A 365 -23.91 19.15 -5.81
C SER A 365 -24.04 20.48 -6.54
N ASP A 366 -24.39 20.44 -7.82
CA ASP A 366 -24.85 21.63 -8.58
C ASP A 366 -26.17 22.20 -7.99
N GLU A 367 -26.69 21.64 -6.89
CA GLU A 367 -27.81 22.16 -6.10
C GLU A 367 -27.32 22.87 -4.83
N PRO A 368 -27.51 24.20 -4.72
CA PRO A 368 -26.86 25.04 -3.72
C PRO A 368 -27.46 25.02 -2.30
N ASP A 369 -27.99 23.91 -1.74
CA ASP A 369 -28.61 24.00 -0.39
C ASP A 369 -28.66 22.75 0.50
N GLN A 370 -27.93 21.67 0.20
CA GLN A 370 -27.73 20.57 1.16
C GLN A 370 -26.26 20.14 1.15
N SER A 371 -25.43 20.88 1.89
CA SER A 371 -24.14 20.36 2.35
C SER A 371 -24.44 19.09 3.15
N ALA A 372 -23.94 17.94 2.69
CA ALA A 372 -23.94 16.75 3.50
C ALA A 372 -23.29 17.09 4.85
N LEU A 373 -23.99 16.83 5.95
CA LEU A 373 -23.47 17.10 7.28
C LEU A 373 -22.22 16.24 7.48
N GLY A 374 -21.10 16.87 7.84
CA GLY A 374 -19.90 16.11 8.17
C GLY A 374 -20.18 15.16 9.34
N CYS A 375 -19.63 13.96 9.27
CA CYS A 375 -19.77 12.97 10.35
C CYS A 375 -19.29 13.52 11.69
N VAL A 376 -18.09 14.11 11.70
CA VAL A 376 -17.49 14.74 12.89
C VAL A 376 -18.29 15.96 13.34
N GLU A 377 -18.79 16.78 12.41
CA GLU A 377 -19.64 17.94 12.71
C GLU A 377 -20.97 17.54 13.37
N SER A 378 -21.42 16.33 13.08
CA SER A 378 -22.63 15.73 13.64
C SER A 378 -22.41 15.02 14.97
N GLY A 379 -21.17 15.03 15.49
CA GLY A 379 -20.81 14.41 16.78
C GLY A 379 -20.53 12.91 16.72
N TYR A 380 -20.22 12.39 15.52
CA TYR A 380 -19.86 10.99 15.27
C TYR A 380 -18.37 10.87 14.92
N TYR A 381 -17.90 9.66 14.62
CA TYR A 381 -16.49 9.35 14.41
C TYR A 381 -16.24 8.79 13.01
N CYS A 382 -15.11 9.13 12.39
CA CYS A 382 -14.74 8.61 11.08
C CYS A 382 -13.69 7.51 11.23
N GLU A 383 -14.06 6.30 10.83
CA GLU A 383 -13.25 5.10 11.01
C GLU A 383 -13.45 4.09 9.89
N GLY A 384 -12.60 3.07 9.83
CA GLY A 384 -12.85 1.93 8.96
C GLY A 384 -14.19 1.26 9.29
N PRO A 385 -14.99 0.84 8.28
CA PRO A 385 -16.25 0.15 8.50
C PRO A 385 -16.16 -1.02 9.51
N PHE A 386 -15.07 -1.79 9.46
CA PHE A 386 -14.85 -2.91 10.37
C PHE A 386 -14.59 -2.49 11.81
N ALA A 387 -13.73 -1.49 12.02
CA ALA A 387 -13.44 -0.96 13.35
C ALA A 387 -14.71 -0.45 14.03
N CYS A 388 -15.60 0.19 13.25
CA CYS A 388 -16.90 0.61 13.73
C CYS A 388 -17.77 -0.57 14.21
N THR A 389 -17.92 -1.61 13.37
CA THR A 389 -18.75 -2.77 13.72
C THR A 389 -18.17 -3.61 14.85
N ASP A 390 -16.84 -3.74 14.92
CA ASP A 390 -16.14 -4.48 15.98
C ASP A 390 -16.27 -3.76 17.33
N SER A 391 -16.25 -2.42 17.31
CA SER A 391 -16.56 -1.57 18.47
C SER A 391 -18.05 -1.58 18.86
N GLY A 392 -18.90 -2.34 18.16
CA GLY A 392 -20.35 -2.40 18.38
C GLY A 392 -21.11 -1.15 17.91
N GLY A 393 -20.51 -0.37 17.01
CA GLY A 393 -21.11 0.79 16.37
C GLY A 393 -21.99 0.46 15.17
N GLU A 394 -22.77 1.45 14.74
CA GLU A 394 -23.58 1.43 13.53
C GLU A 394 -23.00 2.40 12.51
N ILE A 395 -22.92 1.98 11.25
CA ILE A 395 -22.44 2.81 10.14
C ILE A 395 -23.57 3.72 9.65
N LEU A 396 -23.31 5.03 9.61
CA LEU A 396 -24.24 6.07 9.17
C LEU A 396 -23.93 6.51 7.73
N ASN A 397 -24.58 5.87 6.76
CA ASN A 397 -24.36 6.15 5.32
C ASN A 397 -24.81 7.56 4.87
N ASN A 398 -25.50 8.32 5.73
CA ASN A 398 -25.99 9.66 5.39
C ASN A 398 -25.05 10.79 5.85
N LEU A 399 -23.90 10.45 6.43
CA LEU A 399 -22.89 11.39 6.91
C LEU A 399 -21.54 11.03 6.29
N ASP A 400 -20.79 12.06 5.92
CA ASP A 400 -19.56 11.88 5.18
C ASP A 400 -18.32 11.91 6.08
N CYS A 401 -17.39 11.01 5.75
CA CYS A 401 -16.02 10.97 6.24
C CYS A 401 -15.05 11.13 5.05
N GLU A 402 -13.82 11.53 5.33
CA GLU A 402 -12.79 11.64 4.29
C GLU A 402 -12.33 10.24 3.84
N GLY A 403 -12.18 10.05 2.53
CA GLY A 403 -11.67 8.81 1.96
C GLY A 403 -12.61 7.62 2.02
N LEU A 404 -12.05 6.44 2.31
CA LEU A 404 -12.77 5.16 2.45
C LEU A 404 -13.33 4.92 3.86
N GLN A 405 -13.30 5.92 4.73
CA GLN A 405 -13.82 5.81 6.09
C GLN A 405 -15.35 5.89 6.10
N ALA A 406 -15.96 5.19 7.05
CA ALA A 406 -17.38 5.22 7.35
C ALA A 406 -17.64 6.06 8.61
N CYS A 407 -18.81 6.71 8.64
CA CYS A 407 -19.26 7.43 9.82
C CYS A 407 -19.81 6.46 10.86
N CYS A 408 -19.22 6.42 12.04
CA CYS A 408 -19.53 5.48 13.12
C CYS A 408 -20.24 6.15 14.31
N THR A 409 -21.25 5.47 14.87
CA THR A 409 -21.97 5.93 16.06
C THR A 409 -21.18 5.84 17.37
N VAL A 410 -20.13 5.02 17.40
CA VAL A 410 -19.31 4.75 18.59
C VAL A 410 -17.90 5.25 18.34
N ALA A 411 -17.26 5.76 19.39
CA ALA A 411 -15.87 6.19 19.33
C ALA A 411 -14.95 4.98 19.18
N PRO A 412 -13.78 5.12 18.54
CA PRO A 412 -12.84 4.02 18.46
C PRO A 412 -12.43 3.65 19.88
N ILE A 413 -12.36 2.36 20.18
CA ILE A 413 -11.66 1.90 21.38
C ILE A 413 -10.16 2.07 21.09
N ILE A 414 -9.65 3.28 21.31
CA ILE A 414 -8.22 3.54 21.17
C ILE A 414 -7.53 3.04 22.43
N GLU A 415 -6.78 1.95 22.30
CA GLU A 415 -5.94 1.43 23.39
C GLU A 415 -4.97 2.50 23.89
N THR A 416 -4.66 2.46 25.17
CA THR A 416 -3.57 3.27 25.75
C THR A 416 -2.24 2.81 25.18
N CYS A 417 -1.25 3.71 25.17
CA CYS A 417 0.05 3.32 24.62
C CYS A 417 0.68 2.16 25.40
N SER A 418 0.37 2.06 26.70
CA SER A 418 0.80 0.94 27.54
C SER A 418 0.13 -0.39 27.17
N GLU A 419 -1.12 -0.38 26.72
CA GLU A 419 -1.84 -1.58 26.25
C GLU A 419 -1.25 -2.09 24.92
N LEU A 420 -0.84 -1.16 24.06
CA LEU A 420 -0.09 -1.43 22.82
C LEU A 420 1.36 -1.86 23.06
N ASN A 421 1.78 -2.05 24.32
CA ASN A 421 3.17 -2.35 24.72
C ASN A 421 4.20 -1.30 24.24
N GLY A 422 3.78 -0.04 24.08
CA GLY A 422 4.65 1.08 23.73
C GLY A 422 4.79 2.11 24.85
N GLU A 423 5.47 3.22 24.54
CA GLU A 423 5.56 4.40 25.40
C GLU A 423 5.29 5.70 24.61
N VAL A 424 4.69 6.70 25.26
CA VAL A 424 4.51 8.03 24.64
C VAL A 424 5.79 8.83 24.82
N CYS A 425 6.44 9.20 23.71
CA CYS A 425 7.69 9.93 23.75
C CYS A 425 7.54 11.33 24.37
N ALA A 426 8.50 11.71 25.22
CA ALA A 426 8.50 13.03 25.82
C ALA A 426 8.81 14.11 24.76
N PHE A 427 8.52 15.37 25.08
CA PHE A 427 8.87 16.49 24.22
C PHE A 427 10.39 16.51 23.95
N GLY A 428 10.79 16.44 22.67
CA GLY A 428 12.19 16.38 22.25
C GLY A 428 12.73 14.96 22.02
N GLU A 429 11.89 13.94 22.13
CA GLU A 429 12.20 12.56 21.77
C GLU A 429 11.51 12.16 20.46
N THR A 430 12.18 11.34 19.66
CA THR A 430 11.63 10.65 18.48
C THR A 430 11.53 9.17 18.76
N CYS A 431 10.48 8.54 18.24
CA CYS A 431 10.36 7.10 18.28
C CYS A 431 11.43 6.46 17.38
N SER A 432 12.17 5.49 17.92
CA SER A 432 13.09 4.68 17.12
C SER A 432 12.40 3.54 16.34
N GLY A 433 11.12 3.31 16.59
CA GLY A 433 10.29 2.27 15.98
C GLY A 433 9.11 2.86 15.21
N SER A 434 8.09 2.04 14.99
CA SER A 434 6.81 2.51 14.43
C SER A 434 6.03 3.31 15.47
N THR A 435 5.21 4.24 14.99
CA THR A 435 4.27 4.96 15.83
C THR A 435 2.86 4.48 15.56
N SER A 436 2.04 4.33 16.60
CA SER A 436 0.62 4.00 16.49
C SER A 436 -0.23 5.04 17.25
N PRO A 437 -1.41 5.45 16.76
CA PRO A 437 -2.31 6.30 17.53
C PRO A 437 -2.79 5.58 18.80
N SER A 438 -2.71 6.25 19.95
CA SER A 438 -3.22 5.75 21.23
C SER A 438 -4.08 6.80 21.94
N SER A 439 -4.86 6.40 22.94
CA SER A 439 -5.67 7.33 23.74
C SER A 439 -4.83 8.33 24.54
N ASP A 440 -3.55 8.03 24.77
CA ASP A 440 -2.58 8.89 25.47
C ASP A 440 -1.72 9.75 24.51
N GLY A 441 -1.92 9.64 23.19
CA GLY A 441 -1.16 10.35 22.16
C GLY A 441 -0.52 9.41 21.13
N THR A 442 0.48 9.88 20.40
CA THR A 442 1.24 9.03 19.47
C THR A 442 2.12 8.05 20.27
N CYS A 443 1.76 6.77 20.21
CA CYS A 443 2.45 5.70 20.90
C CYS A 443 3.68 5.25 20.12
N CYS A 444 4.84 5.19 20.76
CA CYS A 444 6.04 4.62 20.18
C CYS A 444 6.10 3.12 20.47
N LEU A 445 6.02 2.28 19.44
CA LEU A 445 6.21 0.82 19.53
C LEU A 445 7.70 0.45 19.45
N GLY A 446 8.55 1.28 20.05
CA GLY A 446 9.99 1.20 20.02
C GLY A 446 10.57 1.81 21.27
N ILE A 447 11.70 2.52 21.13
CA ILE A 447 12.30 3.25 22.24
C ILE A 447 12.24 4.73 21.90
N CYS A 448 11.77 5.54 22.83
CA CYS A 448 11.85 6.99 22.68
C CYS A 448 13.31 7.41 22.83
N GLN A 449 13.87 7.94 21.75
CA GLN A 449 15.23 8.45 21.71
C GLN A 449 15.19 9.95 21.71
N THR A 450 15.92 10.59 22.62
CA THR A 450 16.16 12.04 22.53
C THR A 450 16.72 12.32 21.14
N VAL A 451 16.04 13.20 20.39
CA VAL A 451 16.55 13.65 19.10
C VAL A 451 17.88 14.32 19.42
N GLN A 452 18.98 13.64 19.09
CA GLN A 452 20.25 14.35 18.95
C GLN A 452 20.04 15.20 17.72
N THR A 453 19.53 16.41 17.95
CA THR A 453 19.45 17.44 16.93
C THR A 453 20.90 17.68 16.55
N GLN A 454 21.34 17.03 15.47
CA GLN A 454 22.63 17.35 14.90
C GLN A 454 22.60 18.85 14.66
N THR A 455 23.50 19.54 15.33
CA THR A 455 23.59 20.98 15.19
C THR A 455 23.85 21.31 13.72
N GLU A 456 23.46 22.49 13.25
CA GLU A 456 23.78 22.91 11.87
C GLU A 456 25.28 22.78 11.60
N CYS A 457 26.10 22.92 12.65
CA CYS A 457 27.53 22.64 12.61
C CYS A 457 27.86 21.17 12.26
N GLU A 458 27.29 20.20 12.95
CA GLU A 458 27.54 18.77 12.75
C GLU A 458 27.04 18.28 11.37
N ILE A 459 25.92 18.82 10.89
CA ILE A 459 25.40 18.55 9.54
C ILE A 459 26.42 18.95 8.47
N ASN A 460 27.19 20.02 8.71
CA ASN A 460 28.24 20.50 7.82
C ASN A 460 29.62 19.91 8.16
N GLU A 461 29.67 18.73 8.80
CA GLU A 461 30.91 18.04 9.22
C GLU A 461 31.78 18.85 10.20
N GLY A 462 31.19 19.85 10.87
CA GLY A 462 31.84 20.67 11.89
C GLY A 462 31.70 20.12 13.30
N LEU A 463 32.53 20.63 14.21
CA LEU A 463 32.47 20.32 15.63
C LEU A 463 32.22 21.60 16.44
N CYS A 464 31.19 21.60 17.28
CA CYS A 464 30.94 22.68 18.23
C CYS A 464 31.98 22.65 19.36
N LYS A 465 32.75 23.74 19.50
CA LYS A 465 33.80 23.89 20.52
C LYS A 465 33.77 25.31 21.09
N SER A 466 34.28 25.51 22.31
CA SER A 466 34.42 26.88 22.88
C SER A 466 35.37 27.79 22.11
N SER A 467 36.27 27.23 21.28
CA SER A 467 37.12 27.93 20.33
C SER A 467 37.72 26.95 19.33
N CYS A 468 37.90 27.35 18.07
CA CYS A 468 38.50 26.51 17.04
C CYS A 468 40.02 26.34 17.20
N SER A 469 40.52 25.16 16.81
CA SER A 469 41.95 24.84 16.85
C SER A 469 42.70 25.55 15.72
N SER A 470 44.04 25.59 15.76
CA SER A 470 44.87 26.29 14.76
C SER A 470 44.78 25.74 13.32
N GLY A 471 44.06 24.65 13.09
CA GLY A 471 43.79 24.06 11.77
C GLY A 471 42.31 24.02 11.40
N GLU A 472 41.46 24.68 12.19
CA GLU A 472 40.02 24.74 11.97
C GLU A 472 39.62 26.20 11.68
N GLU A 473 38.63 26.40 10.80
CA GLU A 473 38.04 27.72 10.54
C GLU A 473 36.68 27.82 11.26
N GLU A 474 36.46 28.95 11.93
CA GLU A 474 35.19 29.26 12.60
C GLU A 474 34.11 29.56 11.55
N SER A 475 32.98 28.87 11.63
CA SER A 475 31.84 29.04 10.73
C SER A 475 30.66 29.73 11.44
N PHE A 476 29.67 30.16 10.66
CA PHE A 476 28.45 30.79 11.18
C PHE A 476 27.35 29.78 11.53
N TYR A 477 27.60 28.47 11.43
CA TYR A 477 26.60 27.45 11.76
C TYR A 477 26.31 27.46 13.27
N GLU A 478 25.04 27.34 13.63
CA GLU A 478 24.62 27.41 15.04
C GLU A 478 25.00 26.13 15.80
N CYS A 479 25.50 26.31 17.02
CA CYS A 479 25.77 25.26 18.00
C CYS A 479 24.68 25.27 19.09
N GLU A 480 24.47 24.13 19.74
CA GLU A 480 23.45 23.97 20.79
C GLU A 480 23.65 24.96 21.95
N PHE A 481 24.91 25.25 22.29
CA PHE A 481 25.27 26.19 23.34
C PHE A 481 25.79 27.52 22.77
N ILE A 482 25.24 28.62 23.27
CA ILE A 482 25.62 30.00 22.89
C ILE A 482 27.11 30.31 23.20
N SER A 483 27.75 29.50 24.04
CA SER A 483 29.18 29.61 24.38
C SER A 483 30.12 28.88 23.43
N GLU A 484 29.58 28.14 22.46
CA GLU A 484 30.35 27.36 21.49
C GLU A 484 30.29 28.01 20.12
N VAL A 485 31.32 27.76 19.33
CA VAL A 485 31.48 28.19 17.95
C VAL A 485 31.67 26.95 17.07
N CYS A 486 31.13 26.99 15.85
CA CYS A 486 31.26 25.87 14.93
C CYS A 486 32.64 25.87 14.29
N CYS A 487 33.36 24.75 14.41
CA CYS A 487 34.71 24.60 13.88
C CYS A 487 34.74 23.56 12.76
N LEU A 488 35.04 24.02 11.55
CA LEU A 488 35.22 23.16 10.38
C LEU A 488 36.71 22.91 10.18
N GLU A 489 37.12 21.74 9.71
CA GLU A 489 38.51 21.54 9.26
C GLU A 489 38.79 22.58 8.17
N GLY A 490 39.77 23.45 8.43
CA GLY A 490 40.14 24.47 7.47
C GLY A 490 40.63 23.77 6.23
N GLU A 491 39.98 24.00 5.08
CA GLU A 491 40.50 23.54 3.81
C GLU A 491 41.97 24.00 3.74
N ASP A 492 42.89 23.04 3.74
CA ASP A 492 44.28 23.31 3.47
C ASP A 492 44.28 24.20 2.22
N LYS A 493 44.69 25.46 2.38
CA LYS A 493 44.86 26.43 1.29
C LYS A 493 46.06 25.99 0.45
N GLY A 494 46.04 24.74 -0.02
CA GLY A 494 46.83 24.23 -1.11
C GLY A 494 46.40 24.99 -2.35
N GLY A 495 47.27 25.90 -2.78
CA GLY A 495 47.08 26.79 -3.92
C GLY A 495 46.77 26.08 -5.23
N GLY A 496 45.53 25.65 -5.43
CA GLY A 496 45.01 24.99 -6.63
C GLY A 496 44.21 25.90 -7.57
N GLY A 497 43.84 27.11 -7.14
CA GLY A 497 42.94 27.98 -7.91
C GLY A 497 43.54 28.59 -9.17
N LEU A 498 44.86 28.79 -9.24
CA LEU A 498 45.51 29.45 -10.39
C LEU A 498 45.66 28.54 -11.61
N TRP A 499 45.73 27.22 -11.42
CA TRP A 499 45.95 26.26 -12.52
C TRP A 499 44.68 26.03 -13.34
N ILE A 500 43.51 26.04 -12.69
CA ILE A 500 42.20 25.91 -13.34
C ILE A 500 41.92 27.11 -14.25
N TRP A 501 42.26 28.33 -13.82
CA TRP A 501 42.10 29.54 -14.66
C TRP A 501 43.04 29.54 -15.87
N ILE A 502 44.25 29.01 -15.75
CA ILE A 502 45.18 28.86 -16.88
C ILE A 502 44.65 27.83 -17.89
N ILE A 503 44.10 26.71 -17.42
CA ILE A 503 43.51 25.68 -18.30
C ILE A 503 42.29 26.23 -19.03
N ILE A 504 41.40 26.95 -18.33
CA ILE A 504 40.22 27.58 -18.95
C ILE A 504 40.64 28.60 -20.02
N LEU A 505 41.69 29.39 -19.76
CA LEU A 505 42.19 30.39 -20.70
C LEU A 505 42.82 29.75 -21.94
N VAL A 506 43.54 28.63 -21.79
CA VAL A 506 44.08 27.84 -22.92
C VAL A 506 42.96 27.21 -23.76
N ILE A 507 41.92 26.68 -23.13
CA ILE A 507 40.76 26.11 -23.83
C ILE A 507 40.01 27.19 -24.62
N LEU A 508 39.83 28.39 -24.05
CA LEU A 508 39.19 29.50 -24.75
C LEU A 508 39.98 29.95 -25.99
N ILE A 509 41.31 30.04 -25.89
CA ILE A 509 42.17 30.35 -27.04
C ILE A 509 42.05 29.26 -28.12
N ALA A 510 42.05 27.98 -27.73
CA ALA A 510 41.89 26.87 -28.67
C ALA A 510 40.54 26.90 -29.40
N ILE A 511 39.45 27.23 -28.70
CA ILE A 511 38.11 27.36 -29.31
C ILE A 511 38.06 28.53 -30.30
N VAL A 512 38.71 29.67 -30.00
CA VAL A 512 38.79 30.80 -30.92
C VAL A 512 39.58 30.44 -32.18
N VAL A 513 40.72 29.76 -32.04
CA VAL A 513 41.53 29.30 -33.17
C VAL A 513 40.76 28.28 -34.03
N LEU A 514 40.08 27.31 -33.40
CA LEU A 514 39.21 26.37 -34.10
C LEU A 514 38.05 27.08 -34.80
N GLY A 515 37.46 28.11 -34.16
CA GLY A 515 36.41 28.93 -34.76
C GLY A 515 36.87 29.70 -36.00
N ILE A 516 38.13 30.16 -36.03
CA ILE A 516 38.72 30.83 -37.20
C ILE A 516 39.01 29.82 -38.31
N ILE A 517 39.61 28.67 -38.00
CA ILE A 517 39.95 27.62 -38.97
C ILE A 517 38.69 27.00 -39.58
N TYR A 518 37.68 26.73 -38.76
CA TYR A 518 36.42 26.11 -39.17
C TYR A 518 35.32 27.12 -39.50
N LYS A 519 35.65 28.41 -39.64
CA LYS A 519 34.70 29.50 -39.96
C LYS A 519 33.79 29.17 -41.14
N ASP A 520 34.34 28.52 -42.17
CA ASP A 520 33.58 28.16 -43.38
C ASP A 520 32.75 26.88 -43.20
N LYS A 521 33.18 25.94 -42.34
CA LYS A 521 32.39 24.74 -41.99
C LYS A 521 31.25 25.07 -41.01
N ILE A 522 31.48 25.98 -40.07
CA ILE A 522 30.45 26.45 -39.12
C ILE A 522 29.35 27.20 -39.87
N LYS A 523 29.70 28.04 -40.87
CA LYS A 523 28.71 28.68 -41.77
C LYS A 523 27.85 27.68 -42.54
N MET A 524 28.40 26.56 -42.99
CA MET A 524 27.63 25.50 -43.65
C MET A 524 26.73 24.73 -42.69
N TRP A 525 27.21 24.45 -41.47
CA TRP A 525 26.42 23.75 -40.45
C TRP A 525 25.25 24.61 -39.94
N TRP A 526 25.48 25.91 -39.74
CA TRP A 526 24.41 26.85 -39.34
C TRP A 526 23.35 27.04 -40.44
N ARG A 527 23.72 26.97 -41.73
CA ARG A 527 22.74 26.97 -42.84
C ARG A 527 21.94 25.67 -42.93
N LYS A 528 22.54 24.51 -42.61
CA LYS A 528 21.83 23.23 -42.56
C LYS A 528 20.86 23.12 -41.39
N ARG A 529 21.12 23.81 -40.27
CA ARG A 529 20.24 23.79 -39.09
C ARG A 529 19.06 24.78 -39.21
N LYS A 530 19.15 25.77 -40.10
CA LYS A 530 18.09 26.78 -40.32
C LYS A 530 17.15 26.50 -41.50
N SER A 531 17.29 25.35 -42.18
CA SER A 531 16.45 24.98 -43.34
C SER A 531 15.56 23.76 -43.09
N LYS A 532 15.25 23.43 -41.82
CA LYS A 532 14.46 22.24 -41.46
C LYS A 532 13.06 22.56 -40.95
N ASP A 533 12.51 23.71 -41.31
CA ASP A 533 11.08 23.98 -41.22
C ASP A 533 10.52 24.36 -42.60
N LYS A 534 9.43 23.65 -42.94
CA LYS A 534 8.57 23.72 -44.14
C LYS A 534 8.88 22.76 -45.30
N GLY A 535 7.96 21.81 -45.48
CA GLY A 535 7.76 21.00 -46.69
C GLY A 535 7.13 19.65 -46.34
N SER A 536 5.83 19.58 -46.05
CA SER A 536 4.71 19.45 -47.00
C SER A 536 4.76 18.19 -47.89
N SER A 537 3.79 17.32 -47.64
CA SER A 537 3.30 16.20 -48.48
C SER A 537 3.42 16.41 -49.99
N GLN A 538 4.06 15.46 -50.69
CA GLN A 538 3.64 14.92 -52.00
C GLN A 538 4.54 13.74 -52.41
N GLY A 539 3.95 12.58 -52.69
CA GLY A 539 4.55 11.55 -53.58
C GLY A 539 3.82 11.56 -54.93
N PRO A 540 4.00 10.55 -55.82
CA PRO A 540 5.18 9.76 -56.22
C PRO A 540 5.55 10.05 -57.71
N PRO A 541 6.54 9.37 -58.34
CA PRO A 541 6.16 8.33 -59.30
C PRO A 541 7.15 7.15 -59.51
N ARG A 542 6.63 6.17 -60.28
CA ARG A 542 7.17 4.89 -60.78
C ARG A 542 8.48 4.96 -61.59
N GLY A 543 9.24 3.86 -61.58
CA GLY A 543 10.22 3.53 -62.64
C GLY A 543 11.07 2.28 -62.41
N LEU A 544 10.71 1.16 -63.06
CA LEU A 544 11.49 -0.08 -63.30
C LEU A 544 12.36 0.09 -64.58
N PRO A 545 13.50 -0.64 -64.80
CA PRO A 545 13.47 -2.02 -65.36
C PRO A 545 14.65 -3.00 -65.04
N ARG A 546 14.34 -4.32 -65.21
CA ARG A 546 15.10 -5.58 -65.58
C ARG A 546 16.65 -5.53 -65.73
N GLY A 547 17.50 -6.53 -65.44
CA GLY A 547 17.54 -7.98 -65.05
C GLY A 547 19.05 -8.43 -64.98
N PRO A 548 19.56 -9.70 -65.10
CA PRO A 548 18.96 -11.05 -65.13
C PRO A 548 19.79 -12.10 -64.23
N PRO A 549 19.88 -13.45 -64.48
CA PRO A 549 19.49 -14.48 -63.51
C PRO A 549 20.63 -15.39 -62.96
N ARG A 550 20.47 -15.97 -61.76
CA ARG A 550 21.15 -17.25 -61.40
C ARG A 550 20.29 -18.16 -60.53
N ARG A 551 20.59 -19.45 -60.72
CA ARG A 551 19.84 -20.70 -60.48
C ARG A 551 20.07 -21.27 -59.06
N PRO A 552 19.42 -22.41 -58.69
CA PRO A 552 19.00 -22.71 -57.33
C PRO A 552 20.09 -23.45 -56.53
N SER A 553 20.06 -23.30 -55.21
CA SER A 553 20.79 -24.18 -54.29
C SER A 553 19.79 -24.91 -53.39
N MET A 554 19.85 -26.23 -53.50
CA MET A 554 19.17 -27.18 -52.64
C MET A 554 19.83 -27.22 -51.27
N GLY A 555 18.98 -27.28 -50.24
CA GLY A 555 19.14 -28.14 -49.06
C GLY A 555 20.19 -27.73 -48.03
N ILE A 556 19.75 -27.58 -46.78
CA ILE A 556 20.28 -28.26 -45.58
C ILE A 556 19.25 -28.05 -44.45
N PRO A 557 18.84 -29.11 -43.72
CA PRO A 557 18.03 -28.95 -42.52
C PRO A 557 18.92 -28.45 -41.37
N GLN A 558 18.57 -27.30 -40.78
CA GLN A 558 19.18 -26.87 -39.53
C GLN A 558 18.79 -27.83 -38.41
N ARG A 559 19.76 -28.62 -37.96
CA ARG A 559 19.72 -29.30 -36.66
C ARG A 559 19.66 -28.24 -35.57
N ARG A 560 18.57 -28.27 -34.79
CA ARG A 560 18.49 -27.58 -33.50
C ARG A 560 19.61 -28.10 -32.58
N PRO A 561 20.34 -27.22 -31.87
CA PRO A 561 21.23 -27.66 -30.81
C PRO A 561 20.40 -28.25 -29.64
N PRO A 562 20.95 -29.23 -28.91
CA PRO A 562 20.29 -29.79 -27.73
C PRO A 562 20.17 -28.71 -26.65
N ILE A 563 18.95 -28.55 -26.14
CA ILE A 563 18.65 -27.77 -24.93
C ILE A 563 19.51 -28.35 -23.80
N ARG A 564 20.50 -27.59 -23.34
CA ARG A 564 21.19 -27.86 -22.08
C ARG A 564 20.17 -27.64 -20.97
N ARG A 565 19.83 -28.71 -20.25
CA ARG A 565 19.13 -28.60 -18.97
C ARG A 565 19.98 -27.74 -18.03
N PRO A 566 19.40 -26.78 -17.29
CA PRO A 566 20.10 -26.13 -16.21
C PRO A 566 20.55 -27.20 -15.19
N PRO A 567 21.73 -27.04 -14.56
CA PRO A 567 22.13 -27.92 -13.47
C PRO A 567 21.09 -27.80 -12.35
N MET A 568 20.62 -28.93 -11.84
CA MET A 568 19.88 -28.97 -10.58
C MET A 568 20.73 -28.27 -9.52
N MET A 569 20.21 -27.19 -8.95
CA MET A 569 20.72 -26.66 -7.69
C MET A 569 20.63 -27.78 -6.66
N ARG A 570 21.78 -28.26 -6.21
CA ARG A 570 21.89 -28.97 -4.94
C ARG A 570 21.57 -27.93 -3.86
N TYR A 571 20.44 -28.13 -3.18
CA TYR A 571 20.18 -27.46 -1.92
C TYR A 571 21.37 -27.72 -0.98
N PRO A 572 21.93 -26.68 -0.33
CA PRO A 572 22.89 -26.88 0.74
C PRO A 572 22.21 -27.64 1.88
N ALA A 573 22.86 -28.71 2.31
CA ALA A 573 22.43 -29.47 3.47
C ALA A 573 22.52 -28.60 4.73
N GLY A 574 21.40 -28.52 5.47
CA GLY A 574 21.31 -28.18 6.89
C GLY A 574 22.01 -26.91 7.33
N SER A 575 21.33 -25.77 7.25
CA SER A 575 21.71 -24.61 8.05
C SER A 575 21.40 -24.87 9.52
N SER A 576 22.28 -24.40 10.39
CA SER A 576 22.28 -24.57 11.84
C SER A 576 21.16 -23.82 12.59
N SER A 577 20.09 -23.43 11.89
CA SER A 577 19.00 -22.61 12.41
C SER A 577 18.15 -23.31 13.47
N ASN A 578 18.09 -24.65 13.44
CA ASN A 578 17.30 -25.41 14.42
C ASN A 578 17.97 -25.51 15.81
N LYS A 579 19.25 -25.13 15.95
CA LYS A 579 19.91 -25.20 17.26
C LYS A 579 19.44 -24.10 18.21
N GLU A 580 19.15 -22.91 17.69
CA GLU A 580 18.65 -21.81 18.54
C GLU A 580 17.20 -22.06 18.96
N LEU A 581 16.36 -22.62 18.06
CA LEU A 581 14.98 -22.99 18.37
C LEU A 581 14.90 -24.15 19.38
N ASP A 582 15.74 -25.18 19.24
CA ASP A 582 15.81 -26.27 20.21
C ASP A 582 16.34 -25.79 21.57
N GLU A 583 17.19 -24.76 21.61
CA GLU A 583 17.74 -24.19 22.85
C GLU A 583 16.74 -23.27 23.55
N THR A 584 15.91 -22.52 22.82
CA THR A 584 14.77 -21.78 23.40
C THR A 584 13.68 -22.71 23.92
N LEU A 585 13.31 -23.75 23.17
CA LEU A 585 12.34 -24.75 23.64
C LEU A 585 12.85 -25.52 24.87
N ARG A 586 14.16 -25.81 24.94
CA ARG A 586 14.75 -26.43 26.14
C ARG A 586 14.78 -25.49 27.34
N LYS A 587 15.10 -24.21 27.15
CA LYS A 587 15.06 -23.21 28.24
C LYS A 587 13.64 -22.97 28.76
N LEU A 588 12.63 -22.93 27.89
CA LEU A 588 11.24 -22.80 28.31
C LEU A 588 10.78 -24.02 29.12
N LYS A 589 11.24 -25.22 28.76
CA LYS A 589 10.97 -26.45 29.52
C LYS A 589 11.69 -26.48 30.88
N GLU A 590 12.91 -25.97 30.97
CA GLU A 590 13.67 -25.86 32.24
C GLU A 590 13.11 -24.78 33.19
N MET A 591 12.31 -23.83 32.71
CA MET A 591 11.62 -22.83 33.55
C MET A 591 10.22 -23.27 34.01
N SER A 592 9.73 -24.41 33.51
CA SER A 592 8.41 -24.98 33.81
C SER A 592 8.44 -26.07 34.90
N GLU A 593 9.62 -26.45 35.37
CA GLU A 593 9.84 -27.26 36.59
C GLU A 593 10.29 -26.37 37.74
#